data_AF-A0A353Z0K4-F1
#
_entry.id   AF-A0A353Z0K4-F1
#
_cell.length_a   1.000
_cell.length_b   1.000
_cell.length_c   1.000
_cell.angle_alpha   90.00
_cell.angle_beta   90.00
_cell.angle_gamma   90.00
#
_symmetry.space_group_name_H-M   'P 1'
#
loop_
_entity.id
_entity.type
_entity.pdbx_description
1 polymer ?
#
loop_
_entity_poly.entity_id
_entity_poly.type
_entity_poly.pdbx_seq_one_letter_code
_entity_poly.pdbx_strand_id
1 'polypeptide(L)'
;MTQQIHRDDEGSKLGMWLFIFNELLFFGGLFITYAVFRYVHQEAFHFAAQELDVWLGAANTVILLVSSATIAMSISTIKMGNKKLTLAFLAITLLLAVVFLVNKYFEWGAKIEHGLFPSSAMLAELGAGDTMFYGLYFAMTGLHALHILVGIVLIGIVLLRVKNNKTTKDNHQIQENVGLYWHLVDIIWVFLFPLFYLIA
;
A
#
# COMPACT_ATOMS: atom_id res chain seq x y z
N MET A 1 25.11 1.21 -37.22
CA MET A 1 25.24 1.95 -35.94
C MET A 1 24.27 1.34 -34.94
N THR A 2 24.75 0.42 -34.10
CA THR A 2 24.00 -0.01 -32.92
C THR A 2 23.93 1.19 -31.97
N GLN A 3 22.76 1.82 -31.85
CA GLN A 3 22.54 2.82 -30.80
C GLN A 3 22.82 2.13 -29.46
N GLN A 4 23.95 2.45 -28.83
CA GLN A 4 24.14 2.13 -27.43
C GLN A 4 23.15 2.99 -26.66
N ILE A 5 22.03 2.38 -26.27
CA ILE A 5 21.07 2.99 -25.35
C ILE A 5 21.84 3.18 -24.05
N HIS A 6 22.18 4.43 -23.72
CA HIS A 6 22.80 4.78 -22.45
C HIS A 6 21.79 4.43 -21.34
N ARG A 7 22.06 3.35 -20.59
CA ARG A 7 21.24 2.88 -19.48
C ARG A 7 21.96 3.20 -18.18
N ASP A 8 21.44 4.18 -17.44
CA ASP A 8 21.96 4.55 -16.12
C ASP A 8 21.18 3.83 -15.01
N ASP A 9 21.60 2.59 -14.74
CA ASP A 9 20.99 1.75 -13.70
C ASP A 9 21.21 2.31 -12.29
N GLU A 10 22.35 2.99 -12.06
CA GLU A 10 22.70 3.56 -10.76
C GLU A 10 21.87 4.80 -10.46
N GLY A 11 21.70 5.70 -11.43
CA GLY A 11 20.79 6.84 -11.30
C GLY A 11 19.34 6.40 -11.06
N SER A 12 18.89 5.32 -11.73
CA SER A 12 17.55 4.77 -11.54
C SER A 12 17.33 4.22 -10.12
N LYS A 13 18.30 3.47 -9.58
CA LYS A 13 18.25 2.97 -8.19
C LYS A 13 18.26 4.12 -7.20
N LEU A 14 19.17 5.08 -7.37
CA LEU A 14 19.28 6.24 -6.48
C LEU A 14 17.96 7.02 -6.44
N GLY A 15 17.35 7.27 -7.61
CA GLY A 15 16.05 7.92 -7.69
C GLY A 15 14.96 7.15 -6.94
N MET A 16 14.93 5.82 -7.04
CA MET A 16 13.98 4.98 -6.30
C MET A 16 14.20 5.06 -4.78
N TRP A 17 15.44 5.05 -4.31
CA TRP A 17 15.75 5.19 -2.89
C TRP A 17 15.39 6.57 -2.34
N LEU A 18 15.66 7.64 -3.09
CA LEU A 18 15.26 8.99 -2.72
C LEU A 18 13.73 9.12 -2.66
N PHE A 19 13.02 8.52 -3.62
CA PHE A 19 11.57 8.44 -3.60
C PHE A 19 11.06 7.71 -2.34
N ILE A 20 11.62 6.53 -2.03
CA ILE A 20 11.25 5.76 -0.82
C ILE A 20 11.46 6.59 0.44
N PHE A 21 12.59 7.28 0.54
CA PHE A 21 12.90 8.12 1.68
C PHE A 21 11.91 9.28 1.82
N ASN A 22 11.54 9.94 0.71
CA ASN A 22 10.54 10.99 0.70
C ASN A 22 9.17 10.49 1.20
N GLU A 23 8.71 9.36 0.68
CA GLU A 23 7.42 8.76 1.09
C GLU A 23 7.44 8.35 2.57
N LEU A 24 8.56 7.81 3.06
CA LEU A 24 8.71 7.48 4.47
C LEU A 24 8.60 8.72 5.36
N LEU A 25 9.18 9.85 4.98
CA LEU A 25 9.04 11.11 5.70
C LEU A 25 7.60 11.65 5.65
N PHE A 26 6.96 11.56 4.48
CA PHE A 26 5.58 12.01 4.29
C PHE A 26 4.59 11.22 5.18
N PHE A 27 4.64 9.89 5.15
CA PHE A 27 3.83 9.06 6.06
C PHE A 27 4.28 9.18 7.52
N GLY A 28 5.58 9.37 7.77
CA GLY A 28 6.12 9.62 9.11
C GLY A 28 5.49 10.85 9.77
N GLY A 29 5.32 11.94 9.04
CA GLY A 29 4.62 13.12 9.54
C GLY A 29 3.14 12.86 9.88
N LEU A 30 2.46 12.04 9.07
CA LEU A 30 1.07 11.64 9.33
C LEU A 30 0.97 10.73 10.58
N PHE A 31 1.93 9.81 10.76
CA PHE A 31 1.99 8.96 11.95
C PHE A 31 2.24 9.73 13.25
N ILE A 32 3.14 10.72 13.21
CA ILE A 32 3.36 11.63 14.36
C ILE A 32 2.08 12.40 14.65
N THR A 33 1.41 12.91 13.61
CA THR A 33 0.13 13.63 13.76
C THR A 33 -0.93 12.74 14.43
N TYR A 34 -1.07 11.49 13.98
CA TYR A 34 -1.94 10.51 14.62
C TYR A 34 -1.58 10.27 16.09
N ALA A 35 -0.30 10.08 16.40
CA ALA A 35 0.16 9.84 17.76
C ALA A 35 -0.16 11.03 18.70
N VAL A 36 0.00 12.26 18.24
CA VAL A 36 -0.35 13.47 19.01
C VAL A 36 -1.86 13.54 19.25
N PHE A 37 -2.69 13.38 18.22
CA PHE A 37 -4.14 13.45 18.39
C PHE A 37 -4.68 12.31 19.26
N ARG A 38 -4.11 11.11 19.14
CA ARG A 38 -4.41 9.99 20.03
C ARG A 38 -4.06 10.31 21.49
N TYR A 39 -2.92 10.95 21.73
CA TYR A 39 -2.51 11.34 23.08
C TYR A 39 -3.45 12.38 23.69
N VAL A 40 -3.97 13.31 22.88
CA VAL A 40 -4.91 14.36 23.32
C VAL A 40 -6.33 13.83 23.52
N HIS A 41 -6.80 12.89 22.68
CA HIS A 41 -8.17 12.39 22.65
C HIS A 41 -8.26 10.88 22.86
N GLN A 42 -7.65 10.39 23.95
CA GLN A 42 -7.50 8.95 24.23
C GLN A 42 -8.84 8.18 24.25
N GLU A 43 -9.86 8.73 24.92
CA GLU A 43 -11.15 8.05 25.11
C GLU A 43 -11.93 7.92 23.80
N ALA A 44 -12.00 9.00 23.00
CA ALA A 44 -12.64 8.98 21.68
C ALA A 44 -11.93 8.03 20.71
N PHE A 45 -10.59 8.01 20.72
CA PHE A 45 -9.81 7.08 19.88
C PHE A 45 -10.04 5.61 20.28
N HIS A 46 -10.23 5.34 21.58
CA HIS A 46 -10.54 4.00 22.07
C HIS A 46 -11.90 3.51 21.59
N PHE A 47 -12.95 4.34 21.71
CA PHE A 47 -14.30 4.00 21.27
C PHE A 47 -14.37 3.84 19.74
N ALA A 48 -13.77 4.77 18.99
CA ALA A 48 -13.76 4.70 17.53
C ALA A 48 -12.94 3.51 16.98
N ALA A 49 -11.89 3.07 17.68
CA ALA A 49 -11.13 1.89 17.30
C ALA A 49 -11.92 0.58 17.46
N GLN A 50 -12.85 0.51 18.43
CA GLN A 50 -13.70 -0.67 18.63
C GLN A 50 -14.75 -0.85 17.51
N GLU A 51 -15.06 0.21 16.76
CA GLU A 51 -15.96 0.15 15.60
C GLU A 51 -15.26 -0.36 14.32
N LEU A 52 -13.98 -0.73 14.41
CA LEU A 52 -13.21 -1.31 13.30
C LEU A 52 -13.17 -2.84 13.43
N ASP A 53 -13.42 -3.54 12.33
CA ASP A 53 -13.32 -5.00 12.30
C ASP A 53 -11.85 -5.43 12.19
N VAL A 54 -11.31 -5.86 13.32
CA VAL A 54 -9.92 -6.35 13.45
C VAL A 54 -9.68 -7.59 12.58
N TRP A 55 -10.69 -8.43 12.37
CA TRP A 55 -10.55 -9.66 11.59
C TRP A 55 -10.40 -9.36 10.11
N LEU A 56 -11.23 -8.45 9.57
CA LEU A 56 -11.08 -7.95 8.20
C LEU A 56 -9.74 -7.22 8.00
N GLY A 57 -9.33 -6.43 8.99
CA GLY A 57 -8.00 -5.80 8.99
C GLY A 57 -6.85 -6.82 8.96
N ALA A 58 -6.93 -7.86 9.80
CA ALA A 58 -5.91 -8.91 9.89
C ALA A 58 -5.84 -9.75 8.60
N ALA A 59 -6.99 -10.12 8.04
CA ALA A 59 -7.06 -10.84 6.76
C ALA A 59 -6.39 -10.04 5.63
N ASN A 60 -6.65 -8.73 5.56
CA ASN A 60 -6.03 -7.83 4.60
C ASN A 60 -4.52 -7.73 4.78
N THR A 61 -4.02 -7.70 6.01
CA THR A 61 -2.57 -7.71 6.31
C THR A 61 -1.93 -9.01 5.82
N VAL A 62 -2.55 -10.17 6.05
CA VAL A 62 -2.03 -11.45 5.53
C VAL A 62 -2.00 -11.44 4.00
N ILE A 63 -3.05 -10.94 3.35
CA ILE A 63 -3.12 -10.83 1.88
C ILE A 63 -1.96 -9.98 1.34
N LEU A 64 -1.68 -8.83 1.95
CA LEU A 64 -0.58 -7.97 1.52
C LEU A 64 0.80 -8.57 1.77
N LEU A 65 1.03 -9.20 2.92
CA LEU A 65 2.30 -9.89 3.21
C LEU A 65 2.57 -11.03 2.21
N VAL A 66 1.53 -11.81 1.86
CA VAL A 66 1.63 -12.84 0.82
C VAL A 66 1.91 -12.20 -0.54
N SER A 67 1.23 -11.10 -0.87
CA SER A 67 1.45 -10.35 -2.11
C SER A 67 2.89 -9.80 -2.21
N SER A 68 3.45 -9.37 -1.09
CA SER A 68 4.83 -8.90 -0.95
C SER A 68 5.82 -10.03 -1.21
N ALA A 69 5.57 -11.21 -0.62
CA ALA A 69 6.37 -12.40 -0.90
C ALA A 69 6.31 -12.81 -2.38
N THR A 70 5.13 -12.73 -3.02
CA THR A 70 4.98 -13.10 -4.43
C THR A 70 5.73 -12.16 -5.37
N ILE A 71 5.75 -10.85 -5.12
CA ILE A 71 6.53 -9.94 -5.97
C ILE A 71 8.04 -10.15 -5.80
N ALA A 72 8.52 -10.45 -4.59
CA ALA A 72 9.92 -10.83 -4.36
C ALA A 72 10.30 -12.12 -5.11
N MET A 73 9.44 -13.14 -5.07
CA MET A 73 9.63 -14.38 -5.86
C MET A 73 9.62 -14.11 -7.37
N SER A 74 8.85 -13.14 -7.85
CA SER A 74 8.86 -12.75 -9.27
C SER A 74 10.24 -12.24 -9.72
N ILE A 75 10.95 -11.50 -8.85
CA ILE A 75 12.29 -10.97 -9.12
C ILE A 75 13.32 -12.10 -9.13
N SER A 76 13.23 -13.03 -8.17
CA SER A 76 14.12 -14.19 -8.14
C SER A 76 13.96 -15.08 -9.37
N THR A 77 12.71 -15.32 -9.80
CA THR A 77 12.43 -16.16 -10.98
C THR A 77 12.86 -15.53 -12.31
N ILE A 78 12.77 -14.20 -12.45
CA ILE A 78 13.26 -13.53 -13.66
C ILE A 78 14.80 -13.57 -13.74
N LYS A 79 15.49 -13.48 -12.59
CA LYS A 79 16.96 -13.66 -12.49
C LYS A 79 17.39 -15.08 -12.87
N MET A 80 16.56 -16.08 -12.58
CA MET A 80 16.74 -17.47 -13.01
C MET A 80 16.35 -17.71 -14.48
N GLY A 81 15.81 -16.71 -15.19
CA GLY A 81 15.36 -16.83 -16.57
C GLY A 81 14.01 -17.53 -16.74
N ASN A 82 13.29 -17.85 -15.65
CA ASN A 82 12.01 -18.54 -15.73
C ASN A 82 10.84 -17.56 -15.88
N LYS A 83 10.63 -17.12 -17.13
CA LYS A 83 9.56 -16.18 -17.50
C LYS A 83 8.16 -16.64 -17.09
N LYS A 84 7.84 -17.93 -17.21
CA LYS A 84 6.50 -18.44 -16.90
C LYS A 84 6.16 -18.25 -15.43
N LEU A 85 7.10 -18.59 -14.54
CA LEU A 85 6.92 -18.38 -13.10
C LEU A 85 6.88 -16.89 -12.74
N THR A 86 7.71 -16.05 -13.37
CA THR A 86 7.65 -14.60 -13.15
C THR A 86 6.25 -14.04 -13.47
N LEU A 87 5.67 -14.41 -14.61
CA LEU A 87 4.33 -13.97 -14.98
C LEU A 87 3.26 -14.48 -14.01
N ALA A 88 3.37 -15.73 -13.55
CA ALA A 88 2.45 -16.28 -12.57
C ALA A 88 2.50 -15.50 -11.25
N PHE A 89 3.70 -15.23 -10.71
CA PHE A 89 3.86 -14.48 -9.47
C PHE A 89 3.38 -13.03 -9.58
N LEU A 90 3.64 -12.35 -10.70
CA LEU A 90 3.13 -11.00 -10.94
C LEU A 90 1.60 -10.98 -11.03
N ALA A 91 0.99 -11.98 -11.69
CA ALA A 91 -0.46 -12.10 -11.78
C ALA A 91 -1.11 -12.39 -10.42
N ILE A 92 -0.51 -13.26 -9.61
CA ILE A 92 -0.96 -13.54 -8.23
C ILE A 92 -0.90 -12.26 -7.39
N THR A 93 0.20 -11.51 -7.48
CA THR A 93 0.37 -10.22 -6.77
C THR A 93 -0.75 -9.24 -7.13
N LEU A 94 -1.06 -9.09 -8.43
CA LEU A 94 -2.15 -8.22 -8.89
C LEU A 94 -3.52 -8.68 -8.37
N LEU A 95 -3.79 -9.98 -8.38
CA LEU A 95 -5.05 -10.52 -7.88
C LEU A 95 -5.21 -10.23 -6.38
N LEU A 96 -4.18 -10.48 -5.58
CA LEU A 96 -4.19 -10.21 -4.14
C LEU A 96 -4.38 -8.71 -3.85
N ALA A 97 -3.74 -7.84 -4.62
CA ALA A 97 -3.93 -6.39 -4.53
C ALA A 97 -5.38 -5.95 -4.80
N VAL A 98 -6.03 -6.53 -5.80
CA VAL A 98 -7.44 -6.24 -6.12
C VAL A 98 -8.34 -6.75 -5.00
N VAL A 99 -8.11 -7.96 -4.47
CA VAL A 99 -8.87 -8.49 -3.34
C VAL A 99 -8.77 -7.57 -2.13
N PHE A 100 -7.57 -7.06 -1.81
CA PHE A 100 -7.38 -6.09 -0.74
C PHE A 100 -8.24 -4.83 -0.95
N LEU A 101 -8.20 -4.24 -2.15
CA LEU A 101 -8.98 -3.04 -2.46
C LEU A 101 -10.49 -3.28 -2.38
N VAL A 102 -10.97 -4.43 -2.84
CA VAL A 102 -12.38 -4.80 -2.77
C VAL A 102 -12.83 -4.96 -1.32
N ASN A 103 -12.06 -5.66 -0.49
CA ASN A 103 -12.36 -5.78 0.94
C ASN A 103 -12.44 -4.41 1.61
N LYS A 104 -11.51 -3.50 1.27
CA LYS A 104 -11.52 -2.14 1.81
C LYS A 104 -12.66 -1.28 1.29
N TYR A 105 -13.04 -1.43 0.03
CA TYR A 105 -14.20 -0.76 -0.53
C TYR A 105 -15.47 -1.12 0.23
N PHE A 106 -15.67 -2.40 0.58
CA PHE A 106 -16.83 -2.82 1.39
C PHE A 106 -16.79 -2.26 2.81
N GLU A 107 -15.63 -2.26 3.46
CA GLU A 107 -15.47 -1.70 4.81
C GLU A 107 -15.74 -0.19 4.85
N TRP A 108 -15.23 0.55 3.86
CA TRP A 108 -15.52 1.98 3.69
C TRP A 108 -17.00 2.22 3.35
N GLY A 109 -17.57 1.43 2.43
CA GLY A 109 -18.96 1.53 2.02
C GLY A 109 -19.92 1.37 3.20
N ALA A 110 -19.71 0.36 4.03
CA ALA A 110 -20.50 0.14 5.25
C ALA A 110 -20.39 1.34 6.22
N LYS A 111 -19.19 1.90 6.42
CA LYS A 111 -18.99 3.07 7.31
C LYS A 111 -19.64 4.34 6.77
N ILE A 112 -19.63 4.54 5.45
CA ILE A 112 -20.30 5.68 4.79
C ILE A 112 -21.82 5.53 4.90
N GLU A 113 -22.35 4.31 4.74
CA GLU A 113 -23.78 4.00 4.89
C GLU A 113 -24.26 4.21 6.34
N HIS A 114 -23.40 3.93 7.32
CA HIS A 114 -23.62 4.27 8.73
C HIS A 114 -23.42 5.76 9.07
N GLY A 115 -23.14 6.62 8.08
CA GLY A 115 -23.04 8.08 8.26
C GLY A 115 -21.73 8.56 8.88
N LEU A 116 -20.73 7.69 9.04
CA LEU A 116 -19.41 8.00 9.62
C LEU A 116 -18.42 8.42 8.52
N PHE A 117 -18.70 9.51 7.81
CA PHE A 117 -17.80 10.08 6.80
C PHE A 117 -17.19 11.42 7.26
N PRO A 118 -16.00 11.80 6.78
CA PRO A 118 -15.38 13.08 7.12
C PRO A 118 -16.33 14.22 6.72
N SER A 119 -16.72 15.08 7.67
CA SER A 119 -17.70 16.16 7.49
C SER A 119 -19.19 15.77 7.50
N SER A 120 -19.57 14.59 8.00
CA SER A 120 -20.98 14.29 8.26
C SER A 120 -21.52 15.07 9.48
N ALA A 121 -22.80 15.45 9.42
CA ALA A 121 -23.46 16.13 10.54
C ALA A 121 -23.51 15.27 11.81
N MET A 122 -23.54 13.95 11.67
CA MET A 122 -23.48 12.97 12.77
C MET A 122 -22.11 12.94 13.44
N LEU A 123 -21.02 12.99 12.67
CA LEU A 123 -19.65 12.99 13.22
C LEU A 123 -19.36 14.28 14.00
N ALA A 124 -19.91 15.40 13.53
CA ALA A 124 -19.82 16.69 14.20
C ALA A 124 -20.59 16.74 15.54
N GLU A 125 -21.60 15.87 15.71
CA GLU A 125 -22.33 15.70 16.99
C GLU A 125 -21.62 14.77 17.98
N LEU A 126 -20.82 13.80 17.52
CA LEU A 126 -20.09 12.86 18.42
C LEU A 126 -18.94 13.54 19.19
N GLY A 127 -18.35 14.60 18.63
CA GLY A 127 -17.30 15.38 19.27
C GLY A 127 -16.03 15.53 18.43
N ALA A 128 -15.15 16.45 18.85
CA ALA A 128 -13.93 16.78 18.10
C ALA A 128 -12.95 15.61 17.99
N GLY A 129 -12.93 14.70 18.98
CA GLY A 129 -12.04 13.53 19.02
C GLY A 129 -12.38 12.50 17.94
N ASP A 130 -13.65 12.10 17.83
CA ASP A 130 -14.12 11.13 16.84
C ASP A 130 -13.99 11.67 15.41
N THR A 131 -14.28 12.97 15.23
CA THR A 131 -14.09 13.65 13.93
C THR A 131 -12.63 13.61 13.48
N MET A 132 -11.69 13.83 14.41
CA MET A 132 -10.25 13.75 14.11
C MET A 132 -9.78 12.33 13.84
N PHE A 133 -10.25 11.33 14.60
CA PHE A 133 -9.91 9.92 14.38
C PHE A 133 -10.34 9.46 12.98
N TYR A 134 -11.62 9.64 12.65
CA TYR A 134 -12.16 9.22 11.36
C TYR A 134 -11.55 10.03 10.21
N GLY A 135 -11.35 11.34 10.37
CA GLY A 135 -10.66 12.17 9.39
C GLY A 135 -9.25 11.65 9.06
N LEU A 136 -8.46 11.33 10.10
CA LEU A 136 -7.12 10.75 9.94
C LEU A 136 -7.16 9.33 9.35
N TYR A 137 -8.11 8.51 9.80
CA TYR A 137 -8.34 7.16 9.27
C TYR A 137 -8.60 7.20 7.76
N PHE A 138 -9.57 7.98 7.30
CA PHE A 138 -9.90 8.11 5.88
C PHE A 138 -8.76 8.73 5.08
N ALA A 139 -8.08 9.75 5.62
CA ALA A 139 -6.95 10.38 4.93
C ALA A 139 -5.78 9.39 4.74
N MET A 140 -5.33 8.73 5.81
CA MET A 140 -4.18 7.81 5.75
C MET A 140 -4.49 6.53 4.98
N THR A 141 -5.64 5.91 5.22
CA THR A 141 -6.01 4.68 4.51
C THR A 141 -6.40 4.96 3.05
N GLY A 142 -6.99 6.13 2.75
CA GLY A 142 -7.30 6.56 1.39
C GLY A 142 -6.06 6.88 0.57
N LEU A 143 -5.11 7.61 1.16
CA LEU A 143 -3.81 7.86 0.54
C LEU A 143 -3.06 6.55 0.27
N HIS A 144 -3.11 5.61 1.22
CA HIS A 144 -2.53 4.29 1.03
C HIS A 144 -3.23 3.49 -0.08
N ALA A 145 -4.56 3.53 -0.16
CA ALA A 145 -5.31 2.91 -1.26
C ALA A 145 -4.93 3.50 -2.63
N LEU A 146 -4.68 4.81 -2.70
CA LEU A 146 -4.15 5.46 -3.91
C LEU A 146 -2.76 4.91 -4.28
N HIS A 147 -1.87 4.70 -3.31
CA HIS A 147 -0.56 4.10 -3.57
C HIS A 147 -0.69 2.65 -4.08
N ILE A 148 -1.61 1.86 -3.52
CA ILE A 148 -1.89 0.51 -4.02
C ILE A 148 -2.38 0.56 -5.47
N LEU A 149 -3.29 1.48 -5.81
CA LEU A 149 -3.78 1.65 -7.18
C LEU A 149 -2.63 1.97 -8.16
N VAL A 150 -1.75 2.90 -7.78
CA VAL A 150 -0.54 3.20 -8.57
C VAL A 150 0.35 1.97 -8.71
N GLY A 151 0.57 1.23 -7.62
CA GLY A 151 1.36 0.00 -7.62
C GLY A 151 0.77 -1.09 -8.53
N ILE A 152 -0.55 -1.26 -8.55
CA ILE A 152 -1.26 -2.18 -9.45
C ILE A 152 -0.96 -1.82 -10.91
N VAL A 153 -1.03 -0.53 -11.26
CA VAL A 153 -0.71 -0.05 -12.60
C VAL A 153 0.75 -0.34 -12.96
N LEU A 154 1.69 -0.05 -12.05
CA LEU A 154 3.11 -0.30 -12.27
C LEU A 154 3.43 -1.78 -12.44
N ILE A 155 2.86 -2.66 -11.60
CA ILE A 155 3.01 -4.11 -11.71
C ILE A 155 2.37 -4.61 -13.01
N GLY A 156 1.21 -4.07 -13.41
CA GLY A 156 0.57 -4.36 -14.69
C GLY A 156 1.48 -4.01 -15.89
N ILE A 157 2.15 -2.86 -15.85
CA ILE A 157 3.13 -2.47 -16.87
C ILE A 157 4.29 -3.46 -16.91
N VAL A 158 4.85 -3.84 -15.75
CA VAL A 158 5.93 -4.84 -15.68
C VAL A 158 5.49 -6.18 -16.23
N LEU A 159 4.28 -6.65 -15.88
CA LEU A 159 3.71 -7.90 -16.39
C LEU A 159 3.61 -7.88 -17.92
N LEU A 160 3.12 -6.79 -18.51
CA LEU A 160 3.06 -6.64 -19.98
C LEU A 160 4.46 -6.60 -20.62
N ARG A 161 5.45 -5.95 -19.97
CA ARG A 161 6.84 -5.92 -20.46
C ARG A 161 7.49 -7.30 -20.42
N VAL A 162 7.29 -8.07 -19.35
CA VAL A 162 7.77 -9.46 -19.25
C VAL A 162 7.08 -10.31 -20.32
N LYS A 163 5.76 -10.18 -20.50
CA LYS A 163 4.99 -10.91 -21.52
C LYS A 163 5.54 -10.64 -22.93
N ASN A 164 5.87 -9.38 -23.24
CA ASN A 164 6.40 -8.96 -24.54
C ASN A 164 7.93 -9.18 -24.72
N ASN A 165 8.59 -9.93 -23.83
CA ASN A 165 10.05 -10.18 -23.86
C ASN A 165 10.91 -8.90 -23.81
N LYS A 166 10.37 -7.79 -23.28
CA LYS A 166 11.09 -6.51 -23.10
C LYS A 166 11.84 -6.45 -21.76
N THR A 167 11.50 -7.36 -20.84
CA THR A 167 12.20 -7.58 -19.58
C THR A 167 12.92 -8.92 -19.69
N THR A 168 14.24 -8.86 -19.70
CA THR A 168 15.14 -10.02 -19.77
C THR A 168 15.98 -10.05 -18.49
N LYS A 169 16.71 -11.13 -18.24
CA LYS A 169 17.65 -11.27 -17.12
C LYS A 169 18.58 -10.06 -16.97
N ASP A 170 18.99 -9.42 -18.07
CA ASP A 170 19.90 -8.27 -18.02
C ASP A 170 19.19 -6.91 -17.87
N ASN A 171 17.85 -6.87 -17.97
CA ASN A 171 17.05 -5.64 -17.97
C ASN A 171 15.86 -5.72 -17.01
N HIS A 172 16.13 -6.12 -15.77
CA HIS A 172 15.12 -6.29 -14.71
C HIS A 172 15.05 -5.11 -13.73
N GLN A 173 15.84 -4.05 -13.93
CA GLN A 173 15.91 -2.88 -13.03
C GLN A 173 14.53 -2.25 -12.76
N ILE A 174 13.71 -2.10 -13.80
CA ILE A 174 12.35 -1.56 -13.66
C ILE A 174 11.49 -2.48 -12.77
N GLN A 175 11.61 -3.80 -12.93
CA GLN A 175 10.88 -4.76 -12.10
C GLN A 175 11.34 -4.71 -10.64
N GLU A 176 12.65 -4.54 -10.39
CA GLU A 176 13.17 -4.35 -9.03
C GLU A 176 12.65 -3.06 -8.40
N ASN A 177 12.69 -1.93 -9.11
CA ASN A 177 12.20 -0.65 -8.60
C ASN A 177 10.70 -0.71 -8.28
N VAL A 178 9.90 -1.35 -9.15
CA VAL A 178 8.47 -1.56 -8.89
C VAL A 178 8.25 -2.51 -7.71
N GLY A 179 9.11 -3.54 -7.54
CA GLY A 179 9.09 -4.40 -6.35
C GLY A 179 9.38 -3.63 -5.07
N LEU A 180 10.41 -2.77 -5.07
CA LEU A 180 10.74 -1.90 -3.94
C LEU A 180 9.60 -0.94 -3.59
N TYR A 181 8.95 -0.36 -4.60
CA TYR A 181 7.74 0.46 -4.42
C TYR A 181 6.64 -0.36 -3.72
N TRP A 182 6.36 -1.56 -4.20
CA TRP A 182 5.31 -2.41 -3.63
C TRP A 182 5.61 -2.82 -2.18
N HIS A 183 6.87 -3.14 -1.88
CA HIS A 183 7.30 -3.44 -0.52
C HIS A 183 7.16 -2.25 0.42
N LEU A 184 7.46 -1.02 -0.05
CA LEU A 184 7.23 0.18 0.75
C LEU A 184 5.76 0.35 1.10
N VAL A 185 4.87 0.19 0.11
CA VAL A 185 3.42 0.28 0.32
C VAL A 185 2.98 -0.75 1.36
N ASP A 186 3.42 -2.00 1.24
CA ASP A 186 3.12 -3.06 2.22
C ASP A 186 3.62 -2.71 3.64
N ILE A 187 4.85 -2.21 3.78
CA ILE A 187 5.40 -1.78 5.08
C ILE A 187 4.54 -0.68 5.71
N ILE A 188 4.08 0.31 4.94
CA ILE A 188 3.18 1.37 5.43
C ILE A 188 1.90 0.77 6.01
N TRP A 189 1.32 -0.25 5.34
CA TRP A 189 0.13 -0.93 5.83
C TRP A 189 0.38 -1.70 7.14
N VAL A 190 1.52 -2.40 7.22
CA VAL A 190 1.91 -3.13 8.43
C VAL A 190 2.01 -2.23 9.65
N PHE A 191 2.30 -0.93 9.49
CA PHE A 191 2.23 0.05 10.58
C PHE A 191 0.82 0.62 10.79
N LEU A 192 0.08 0.91 9.72
CA LEU A 192 -1.29 1.42 9.80
C LEU A 192 -2.25 0.45 10.51
N PHE A 193 -2.14 -0.85 10.22
CA PHE A 193 -3.06 -1.84 10.76
C PHE A 193 -3.01 -1.89 12.31
N PRO A 194 -1.87 -2.07 12.98
CA PRO A 194 -1.82 -2.04 14.43
C PRO A 194 -2.26 -0.70 15.03
N LEU A 195 -1.86 0.42 14.41
CA LEU A 195 -2.18 1.76 14.91
C LEU A 195 -3.68 2.01 14.98
N PHE A 196 -4.46 1.53 14.01
CA PHE A 196 -5.90 1.75 13.95
C PHE A 196 -6.75 0.60 14.51
N TYR A 197 -6.32 -0.66 14.33
CA TYR A 197 -7.15 -1.84 14.63
C TYR A 197 -6.76 -2.56 15.93
N LEU A 198 -5.48 -2.52 16.34
CA LEU A 198 -5.02 -3.28 17.51
C LEU A 198 -4.79 -2.42 18.74
N ILE A 199 -4.27 -1.22 18.54
CA ILE A 199 -4.06 -0.26 19.62
C ILE A 199 -5.37 0.52 19.74
N ALA A 200 -6.36 -0.09 20.40
CA ALA A 200 -7.54 0.61 20.91
C ALA A 200 -7.17 1.30 22.22
#